data_AF-A0AAP2QBT5-F1
#
_entry.id   AF-A0AAP2QBT5-F1
#
_cell.length_a   1.000
_cell.length_b   1.000
_cell.length_c   1.000
_cell.angle_alpha   90.00
_cell.angle_beta   90.00
_cell.angle_gamma   90.00
#
_symmetry.space_group_name_H-M   'P 1'
#
loop_
_entity.id
_entity.type
_entity.pdbx_description
1 polymer ?
#
loop_
_entity_poly.entity_id
_entity_poly.type
_entity_poly.pdbx_seq_one_letter_code
_entity_poly.pdbx_strand_id
1 'polypeptide(L)' 'VGVNVPNATVMFIMDADRFGLAQLHQLRGRVGRGSDASYCILVASPKNDMGKERMKIMTETNNGFVLSEKDL' A
#
# COMPACT_ATOMS: atom_id res chain seq x y z
N VAL A 1 -4.24 -10.36 -13.28
CA VAL A 1 -5.69 -10.61 -13.05
C VAL A 1 -5.94 -10.52 -11.54
N GLY A 2 -6.80 -9.62 -11.08
CA GLY A 2 -7.11 -9.44 -9.66
C GLY A 2 -8.54 -9.89 -9.39
N VAL A 3 -8.70 -10.94 -8.58
CA VAL A 3 -10.01 -11.36 -8.07
C VAL A 3 -10.40 -10.36 -6.99
N ASN A 4 -11.50 -9.64 -7.17
CA ASN A 4 -12.07 -8.78 -6.15
C ASN A 4 -12.80 -9.67 -5.14
N VAL A 5 -12.36 -9.68 -3.89
CA VAL A 5 -12.97 -10.46 -2.80
C VAL A 5 -13.64 -9.47 -1.85
N PRO A 6 -14.97 -9.27 -1.92
CA PRO A 6 -15.67 -8.20 -1.21
C PRO A 6 -15.47 -8.21 0.32
N ASN A 7 -15.26 -9.40 0.89
CA ASN A 7 -15.10 -9.60 2.33
C ASN A 7 -13.63 -9.58 2.78
N ALA A 8 -12.69 -9.27 1.90
CA ALA A 8 -11.28 -9.18 2.27
C ALA A 8 -11.04 -7.87 3.06
N THR A 9 -10.73 -8.03 4.34
CA THR A 9 -10.44 -6.93 5.27
C THR A 9 -8.96 -6.75 5.55
N VAL A 10 -8.11 -7.72 5.19
CA VAL A 10 -6.66 -7.66 5.44
C VAL A 10 -5.88 -7.85 4.14
N MET A 11 -4.96 -6.93 3.86
CA MET A 11 -3.97 -7.01 2.80
C MET A 11 -2.57 -7.17 3.43
N PHE A 12 -1.83 -8.18 3.01
CA PHE A 12 -0.46 -8.42 3.46
C PHE A 12 0.48 -8.32 2.26
N ILE A 13 1.32 -7.28 2.22
CA ILE A 13 2.26 -7.05 1.11
C ILE A 13 3.66 -7.42 1.58
N MET A 14 4.15 -8.55 1.08
CA MET A 14 5.53 -9.00 1.29
C MET A 14 6.50 -8.22 0.41
N ASP A 15 7.70 -7.98 0.93
CA ASP A 15 8.77 -7.24 0.26
C ASP A 15 8.27 -5.88 -0.31
N ALA A 16 7.47 -5.16 0.48
CA ALA A 16 6.76 -3.96 0.04
C ALA A 16 7.69 -2.86 -0.47
N ASP A 17 8.94 -2.79 0.01
CA ASP A 17 9.95 -1.82 -0.43
C ASP A 17 10.41 -2.00 -1.89
N ARG A 18 10.07 -3.14 -2.53
CA ARG A 18 10.35 -3.40 -3.95
C ARG A 18 9.33 -2.76 -4.90
N PHE A 19 8.23 -2.23 -4.39
CA PHE A 19 7.18 -1.59 -5.17
C PHE A 19 7.23 -0.06 -5.06
N GLY A 20 6.79 0.61 -6.13
CA GLY A 20 6.55 2.07 -6.10
C GLY A 20 5.27 2.43 -5.35
N LEU A 21 5.10 3.71 -4.97
CA LEU A 21 3.93 4.15 -4.19
C LEU A 21 2.61 3.88 -4.92
N ALA A 22 2.58 4.12 -6.24
CA ALA A 22 1.39 3.85 -7.05
C ALA A 22 0.98 2.38 -7.01
N GLN A 23 1.94 1.45 -7.10
CA GLN A 23 1.66 0.01 -7.05
C GLN A 23 1.15 -0.43 -5.67
N LEU A 24 1.78 0.06 -4.60
CA LEU A 24 1.34 -0.22 -3.23
C LEU A 24 -0.08 0.32 -2.99
N HIS A 25 -0.40 1.50 -3.50
CA HIS A 25 -1.74 2.07 -3.44
C HIS A 25 -2.77 1.19 -4.14
N GLN A 26 -2.46 0.72 -5.34
CA GLN A 26 -3.34 -0.17 -6.10
C GLN A 26 -3.56 -1.52 -5.38
N LEU A 27 -2.52 -2.08 -4.74
CA LEU A 27 -2.64 -3.30 -3.94
C LEU A 27 -3.49 -3.07 -2.68
N ARG A 28 -3.24 -1.99 -1.94
CA ARG A 28 -4.03 -1.58 -0.76
C ARG A 28 -5.52 -1.46 -1.09
N GLY A 29 -5.86 -0.87 -2.25
CA GLY A 29 -7.24 -0.66 -2.70
C GLY A 29 -8.02 -1.94 -3.09
N ARG A 30 -7.42 -3.12 -2.95
CA ARG A 30 -8.10 -4.41 -3.12
C ARG A 30 -8.85 -4.88 -1.88
N VAL A 31 -8.64 -4.24 -0.73
CA VAL A 31 -9.39 -4.44 0.52
C VAL A 31 -10.10 -3.14 0.93
N GLY A 32 -11.03 -3.19 1.89
CA GLY A 32 -11.70 -1.98 2.41
C GLY A 32 -12.81 -1.42 1.53
N ARG A 33 -13.51 -2.28 0.78
CA ARG A 33 -14.70 -1.90 -0.02
C ARG A 33 -16.02 -2.17 0.69
N GLY A 34 -15.99 -2.89 1.81
CA GLY A 34 -17.15 -3.15 2.67
C GLY A 34 -17.27 -2.15 3.82
N SER A 35 -18.21 -2.39 4.72
CA SER A 35 -18.40 -1.60 5.95
C SER A 35 -17.36 -1.89 7.04
N ASP A 36 -16.67 -3.03 6.93
CA ASP A 36 -15.76 -3.50 7.97
C ASP A 36 -14.42 -2.78 7.90
N ALA A 37 -13.85 -2.49 9.08
CA ALA A 37 -12.51 -1.96 9.20
C ALA A 37 -11.53 -2.87 8.46
N SER A 38 -10.65 -2.24 7.67
CA SER A 38 -9.67 -2.95 6.85
C SER A 38 -8.27 -2.46 7.11
N TYR A 39 -7.31 -3.38 7.02
CA TYR A 39 -5.92 -3.17 7.35
C TYR A 39 -5.03 -3.57 6.18
N CYS A 40 -4.01 -2.77 5.92
CA CYS A 40 -2.96 -3.09 4.96
C CYS A 40 -1.63 -3.13 5.71
N ILE A 41 -1.02 -4.31 5.77
CA ILE A 41 0.24 -4.56 6.47
C ILE A 41 1.34 -4.64 5.40
N LEU A 42 2.36 -3.79 5.57
CA LEU A 42 3.54 -3.74 4.71
C LEU A 42 4.68 -4.46 5.44
N VAL A 43 5.17 -5.55 4.87
CA VAL A 43 6.40 -6.20 5.33
C VAL A 43 7.51 -5.77 4.38
N ALA A 44 8.48 -5.03 4.92
CA ALA A 44 9.53 -4.42 4.13
C ALA A 44 10.87 -4.51 4.86
N SER A 45 11.95 -4.64 4.09
CA SER A 45 13.33 -4.58 4.60
C SER A 45 14.18 -3.63 3.74
N PRO A 46 13.81 -2.33 3.69
CA PRO A 46 14.45 -1.37 2.80
C PRO A 46 15.93 -1.21 3.12
N LYS A 47 16.77 -1.29 2.09
CA LYS A 47 18.24 -1.21 2.21
C LYS A 47 18.80 0.22 2.14
N ASN A 48 17.97 1.20 1.80
CA ASN A 48 18.36 2.60 1.67
C ASN A 48 17.27 3.52 2.25
N ASP A 49 17.62 4.79 2.46
CA ASP A 49 16.72 5.75 3.09
C ASP A 49 15.53 6.12 2.19
N MET A 50 15.71 6.08 0.86
CA MET A 50 14.60 6.23 -0.08
C MET A 50 13.52 5.16 0.13
N GLY A 51 13.91 3.90 0.35
CA GLY A 51 12.98 2.81 0.61
C GLY A 51 12.26 2.98 1.95
N LYS A 52 12.96 3.43 2.99
CA LYS A 52 12.34 3.74 4.30
C LYS A 52 11.32 4.88 4.18
N GLU A 53 11.70 5.96 3.49
CA GLU A 53 10.83 7.12 3.30
C GLU A 53 9.59 6.75 2.48
N ARG A 54 9.76 5.93 1.44
CA ARG A 54 8.62 5.39 0.68
C ARG A 54 7.63 4.62 1.55
N MET A 55 8.13 3.73 2.42
CA MET A 55 7.26 2.99 3.34
C MET A 55 6.53 3.93 4.31
N LYS A 56 7.22 4.95 4.80
CA LYS A 56 6.63 5.96 5.67
C LYS A 56 5.50 6.72 4.98
N ILE A 57 5.76 7.27 3.79
CA ILE A 57 4.75 7.99 2.97
C ILE A 57 3.50 7.13 2.74
N MET A 58 3.69 5.83 2.45
CA MET A 58 2.58 4.91 2.22
C MET A 58 1.65 4.74 3.45
N THR A 59 2.17 4.99 4.66
CA THR A 59 1.40 4.92 5.92
C THR A 59 0.77 6.26 6.34
N GLU A 60 1.26 7.39 5.82
CA GLU A 60 0.81 8.73 6.22
C GLU A 60 -0.48 9.16 5.53
N THR A 61 -0.78 8.63 4.33
CA THR A 61 -1.94 9.07 3.56
C THR A 61 -2.62 7.96 2.77
N ASN A 62 -3.94 8.10 2.65
CA ASN A 62 -4.75 7.26 1.80
C ASN A 62 -5.02 7.86 0.40
N ASN A 63 -4.67 9.13 0.19
CA ASN A 63 -4.96 9.83 -1.06
C ASN A 63 -3.97 9.45 -2.17
N GLY A 64 -4.46 8.78 -3.23
CA GLY A 64 -3.65 8.34 -4.36
C GLY A 64 -2.99 9.48 -5.14
N PHE A 65 -3.57 10.68 -5.16
CA PHE A 65 -2.95 11.85 -5.79
C PHE A 65 -1.69 12.28 -5.04
N VAL A 66 -1.78 12.43 -3.72
CA VAL A 66 -0.63 12.79 -2.87
C VAL A 66 0.48 11.74 -2.97
N LEU A 67 0.12 10.46 -3.01
CA LEU A 67 1.11 9.38 -3.21
C LEU A 67 1.80 9.48 -4.58
N SER A 68 1.07 9.87 -5.62
CA SER A 68 1.62 10.01 -6.97
C SER A 68 2.59 11.20 -7.07
N GLU A 69 2.30 12.31 -6.39
CA GLU A 69 3.21 13.48 -6.31
C GLU A 69 4.52 13.17 -5.58
N LYS A 70 4.49 12.24 -4.61
CA LYS A 70 5.65 11.81 -3.82
C LYS A 70 6.49 10.72 -4.49
N ASP A 71 5.97 10.09 -5.55
CA ASP A 71 6.66 9.04 -6.31
C ASP A 71 7.51 9.62 -7.47
N LEU A 72 7.28 10.89 -7.83
CA LEU A 72 8.05 11.70 -8.79
C LEU A 72 9.36 12.21 -8.18
#